data_AF-A0A0C3HF45-F1
#
_entry.id   AF-A0A0C3HF45-F1
#
_cell.length_a   1.000
_cell.length_b   1.000
_cell.length_c   1.000
_cell.angle_alpha   90.00
_cell.angle_beta   90.00
_cell.angle_gamma   90.00
#
_symmetry.space_group_name_H-M   'P 1'
#
loop_
_entity.id
_entity.type
_entity.pdbx_description
1 polymer ?
#
loop_
_entity_poly.entity_id
_entity_poly.type
_entity_poly.pdbx_seq_one_letter_code
_entity_poly.pdbx_strand_id
1 'polypeptide(L)'
;MPTPGILVAKSHLLSSTTITPETFIHWYHNIHIPDVLASQGAPPLAIHYTNVDPSAKWVNLVAFRLPDINWLGSEEMRKIPKEWNGWEGPGGKPRRGIEFAEITFRAYEQVHVYEGPQKKPRIDIPDDMEEEYDEWMRKQHLPMVSMVPVFRRSTRYTLPPEKRDANWPKILVITEYDEPPSPELMQITRTTEWGSRIIGAFKTTDKQGWSLVKEFGKAREGVDLS
;
A
#
# COMPACT_ATOMS: atom_id res chain seq x y z
N MET A 1 -19.29 2.92 13.50
CA MET A 1 -19.25 3.10 12.03
C MET A 1 -18.03 2.36 11.51
N PRO A 2 -18.07 1.76 10.32
CA PRO A 2 -16.90 1.12 9.74
C PRO A 2 -15.78 2.14 9.50
N THR A 3 -14.53 1.77 9.75
CA THR A 3 -13.36 2.63 9.52
C THR A 3 -12.62 2.15 8.29
N PRO A 4 -12.78 2.76 7.10
CA PRO A 4 -12.09 2.30 5.90
C PRO A 4 -10.58 2.34 6.07
N GLY A 5 -9.88 1.46 5.38
CA GLY A 5 -8.43 1.33 5.51
C GLY A 5 -7.78 0.55 4.37
N ILE A 6 -6.48 0.32 4.54
CA ILE A 6 -5.69 -0.52 3.64
C ILE A 6 -4.77 -1.41 4.47
N LEU A 7 -4.68 -2.68 4.08
CA LEU A 7 -3.60 -3.55 4.52
C LEU A 7 -2.62 -3.68 3.36
N VAL A 8 -1.37 -3.33 3.63
CA VAL A 8 -0.26 -3.44 2.70
C VAL A 8 0.66 -4.57 3.16
N ALA A 9 0.88 -5.54 2.29
CA ALA A 9 1.83 -6.63 2.48
C ALA A 9 3.00 -6.47 1.50
N LYS A 10 4.18 -6.07 1.99
CA LYS A 10 5.42 -6.09 1.19
C LYS A 10 6.12 -7.42 1.40
N SER A 11 6.59 -8.06 0.33
CA SER A 11 7.30 -9.33 0.43
C SER A 11 8.47 -9.48 -0.53
N HIS A 12 9.45 -10.27 -0.12
CA HIS A 12 10.51 -10.80 -0.98
C HIS A 12 10.92 -12.19 -0.50
N LEU A 13 11.46 -12.98 -1.41
CA LEU A 13 11.96 -14.31 -1.10
C LEU A 13 13.24 -14.22 -0.28
N LEU A 14 13.36 -15.06 0.75
CA LEU A 14 14.58 -15.18 1.53
C LEU A 14 15.71 -15.74 0.65
N SER A 15 16.94 -15.27 0.83
CA SER A 15 18.08 -15.80 0.07
C SER A 15 18.33 -17.29 0.32
N SER A 16 17.86 -17.82 1.46
CA SER A 16 17.92 -19.24 1.83
C SER A 16 16.73 -20.08 1.34
N THR A 17 15.79 -19.47 0.62
CA THR A 17 14.58 -20.15 0.17
C THR A 17 14.88 -21.21 -0.90
N THR A 18 14.09 -22.27 -0.93
CA THR A 18 14.20 -23.35 -1.93
C THR A 18 13.17 -23.22 -3.05
N ILE A 19 12.24 -22.26 -2.94
CA ILE A 19 11.16 -22.06 -3.92
C ILE A 19 11.53 -20.98 -4.94
N THR A 20 10.95 -21.05 -6.13
CA THR A 20 11.14 -20.03 -7.15
C THR A 20 10.15 -18.86 -6.97
N PRO A 21 10.43 -17.69 -7.58
CA PRO A 21 9.47 -16.58 -7.64
C PRO A 21 8.11 -17.01 -8.19
N GLU A 22 8.08 -17.88 -9.21
CA GLU A 22 6.85 -18.37 -9.84
C GLU A 22 6.00 -19.18 -8.86
N THR A 23 6.63 -20.06 -8.07
CA THR A 23 5.94 -20.83 -7.03
C THR A 23 5.35 -19.91 -5.96
N PHE A 24 6.10 -18.88 -5.55
CA PHE A 24 5.60 -17.89 -4.58
C PHE A 24 4.41 -17.10 -5.13
N ILE A 25 4.51 -16.61 -6.38
CA ILE A 25 3.43 -15.89 -7.06
C ILE A 25 2.21 -16.78 -7.28
N HIS A 26 2.41 -18.05 -7.62
CA HIS A 26 1.31 -19.02 -7.73
C HIS A 26 0.55 -19.15 -6.42
N TRP A 27 1.26 -19.38 -5.30
CA TRP A 27 0.64 -19.41 -3.98
C TRP A 27 -0.11 -18.11 -3.68
N TYR A 28 0.51 -16.96 -3.95
CA TYR A 28 -0.09 -15.67 -3.62
C TYR A 28 -1.37 -15.42 -4.43
N HIS A 29 -1.35 -15.72 -5.73
CA HIS A 29 -2.44 -15.41 -6.66
C HIS A 29 -3.58 -16.43 -6.62
N ASN A 30 -3.27 -17.71 -6.43
CA ASN A 30 -4.24 -18.78 -6.61
C ASN A 30 -4.71 -19.40 -5.30
N ILE A 31 -4.03 -19.10 -4.18
CA ILE A 31 -4.35 -19.67 -2.87
C ILE A 31 -4.59 -18.54 -1.87
N HIS A 32 -3.54 -17.80 -1.50
CA HIS A 32 -3.62 -16.90 -0.34
C HIS A 32 -4.53 -15.69 -0.54
N ILE A 33 -4.38 -14.94 -1.64
CA ILE A 33 -5.27 -13.80 -1.93
C ILE A 33 -6.72 -14.26 -2.08
N PRO A 34 -7.03 -15.33 -2.86
CA PRO A 34 -8.39 -15.88 -2.90
C PRO A 34 -8.96 -16.26 -1.54
N ASP A 35 -8.20 -16.94 -0.68
CA ASP A 35 -8.64 -17.31 0.68
C ASP A 35 -8.96 -16.08 1.54
N VAL A 36 -8.16 -15.02 1.43
CA VAL A 36 -8.42 -13.74 2.10
C VAL A 36 -9.74 -13.15 1.61
N LEU A 37 -9.95 -13.06 0.29
CA LEU A 37 -11.14 -12.44 -0.31
C LEU A 37 -12.43 -13.25 -0.11
N ALA A 38 -12.32 -14.58 0.06
CA ALA A 38 -13.46 -15.46 0.32
C ALA A 38 -13.96 -15.41 1.78
N SER A 39 -13.19 -14.81 2.69
CA SER A 39 -13.54 -14.73 4.10
C SER A 39 -14.74 -13.80 4.33
N GLN A 40 -15.57 -14.11 5.33
CA GLN A 40 -16.69 -13.24 5.66
C GLN A 40 -16.19 -11.88 6.15
N GLY A 41 -16.80 -10.79 5.64
CA GLY A 41 -16.37 -9.42 5.94
C GLY A 41 -15.03 -9.02 5.33
N ALA A 42 -14.45 -9.86 4.45
CA ALA A 42 -13.15 -9.64 3.83
C ALA A 42 -13.05 -8.32 3.03
N PRO A 43 -11.81 -7.87 2.77
CA PRO A 43 -11.53 -6.94 1.68
C PRO A 43 -12.28 -7.34 0.41
N PRO A 44 -12.98 -6.43 -0.28
CA PRO A 44 -13.61 -6.72 -1.56
C PRO A 44 -12.61 -6.68 -2.73
N LEU A 45 -11.44 -6.06 -2.52
CA LEU A 45 -10.42 -5.83 -3.53
C LEU A 45 -9.02 -6.05 -2.95
N ALA A 46 -8.22 -6.83 -3.66
CA ALA A 46 -6.78 -6.93 -3.47
C ALA A 46 -6.07 -6.63 -4.79
N ILE A 47 -4.95 -5.91 -4.72
CA ILE A 47 -4.17 -5.57 -5.89
C ILE A 47 -2.72 -5.97 -5.65
N HIS A 48 -2.16 -6.76 -6.56
CA HIS A 48 -0.76 -7.15 -6.56
C HIS A 48 0.04 -6.25 -7.51
N TYR A 49 1.17 -5.75 -7.01
CA TYR A 49 2.15 -4.98 -7.75
C TYR A 49 3.55 -5.59 -7.58
N THR A 50 4.40 -5.37 -8.59
CA THR A 50 5.84 -5.63 -8.54
C THR A 50 6.61 -4.33 -8.48
N ASN A 51 7.76 -4.31 -7.81
CA ASN A 51 8.61 -3.12 -7.78
C ASN A 51 9.17 -2.83 -9.17
N VAL A 52 9.27 -1.54 -9.51
CA VAL A 52 9.88 -1.10 -10.78
C VAL A 52 11.41 -1.08 -10.71
N ASP A 53 11.96 -1.00 -9.50
CA ASP A 53 13.40 -1.07 -9.26
C ASP A 53 13.78 -2.53 -8.98
N PRO A 54 14.53 -3.19 -9.88
CA PRO A 54 14.93 -4.59 -9.71
C PRO A 54 15.91 -4.81 -8.55
N SER A 55 16.52 -3.74 -8.02
CA SER A 55 17.45 -3.80 -6.88
C SER A 55 16.75 -3.57 -5.54
N ALA A 56 15.46 -3.21 -5.54
CA ALA A 56 14.74 -2.94 -4.31
C ALA A 56 14.58 -4.19 -3.44
N LYS A 57 14.76 -4.04 -2.12
CA LYS A 57 14.52 -5.12 -1.14
C LYS A 57 13.14 -5.73 -1.30
N TRP A 58 12.11 -4.90 -1.43
CA TRP A 58 10.72 -5.34 -1.51
C TRP A 58 10.31 -5.50 -2.96
N VAL A 59 10.23 -6.76 -3.42
CA VAL A 59 9.89 -7.11 -4.81
C VAL A 59 8.40 -7.08 -5.04
N ASN A 60 7.60 -7.57 -4.08
CA ASN A 60 6.15 -7.68 -4.21
C ASN A 60 5.43 -6.76 -3.23
N LEU A 61 4.29 -6.25 -3.66
CA LEU A 61 3.36 -5.45 -2.87
C LEU A 61 1.94 -5.94 -3.11
N VAL A 62 1.23 -6.37 -2.06
CA VAL A 62 -0.22 -6.58 -2.13
C VAL A 62 -0.92 -5.55 -1.28
N ALA A 63 -1.89 -4.85 -1.88
CA ALA A 63 -2.75 -3.88 -1.23
C ALA A 63 -4.18 -4.43 -1.14
N PHE A 64 -4.65 -4.71 0.07
CA PHE A 64 -6.04 -5.07 0.35
C PHE A 64 -6.81 -3.82 0.79
N ARG A 65 -7.86 -3.44 0.06
CA ARG A 65 -8.74 -2.34 0.48
C ARG A 65 -9.72 -2.86 1.52
N LEU A 66 -9.74 -2.25 2.68
CA LEU A 66 -10.58 -2.66 3.81
C LEU A 66 -11.76 -1.69 3.93
N PRO A 67 -13.02 -2.15 3.81
CA PRO A 67 -14.18 -1.34 4.14
C PRO A 67 -14.21 -0.97 5.62
N ASP A 68 -13.73 -1.88 6.48
CA ASP A 68 -13.52 -1.66 7.91
C ASP A 68 -12.20 -2.30 8.35
N ILE A 69 -11.25 -1.48 8.80
CA ILE A 69 -9.92 -1.91 9.25
C ILE A 69 -9.99 -2.84 10.48
N ASN A 70 -11.08 -2.75 11.25
CA ASN A 70 -11.30 -3.61 12.41
C ASN A 70 -11.46 -5.09 12.03
N TRP A 71 -11.78 -5.39 10.77
CA TRP A 71 -11.79 -6.76 10.26
C TRP A 71 -10.45 -7.49 10.47
N LEU A 72 -9.33 -6.76 10.51
CA LEU A 72 -8.01 -7.36 10.78
C LEU A 72 -7.89 -8.00 12.17
N GLY A 73 -8.75 -7.61 13.12
CA GLY A 73 -8.83 -8.21 14.47
C GLY A 73 -9.89 -9.31 14.61
N SER A 74 -10.63 -9.61 13.53
CA SER A 74 -11.76 -10.54 13.52
C SER A 74 -11.35 -12.01 13.67
N GLU A 75 -12.32 -12.87 13.99
CA GLU A 75 -12.10 -14.33 14.02
C GLU A 75 -11.95 -14.88 12.59
N GLU A 76 -12.66 -14.29 11.64
CA GLU A 76 -12.64 -14.58 10.21
C GLU A 76 -11.24 -14.41 9.63
N MET A 77 -10.58 -13.29 9.93
CA MET A 77 -9.18 -13.08 9.53
C MET A 77 -8.25 -14.17 10.08
N ARG A 78 -8.48 -14.60 11.34
CA ARG A 78 -7.64 -15.64 11.98
C ARG A 78 -7.83 -17.03 11.36
N LYS A 79 -8.98 -17.29 10.73
CA LYS A 79 -9.32 -18.56 10.06
C LYS A 79 -8.64 -18.74 8.70
N ILE A 80 -8.10 -17.66 8.12
CA ILE A 80 -7.43 -17.73 6.81
C ILE A 80 -6.25 -18.72 6.91
N PRO A 81 -6.19 -19.74 6.03
CA PRO A 81 -5.10 -20.70 6.01
C PRO A 81 -3.75 -20.02 5.87
N LYS A 82 -2.84 -20.35 6.80
CA LYS A 82 -1.45 -19.87 6.78
C LYS A 82 -0.50 -20.86 6.10
N GLU A 83 -0.98 -22.08 5.90
CA GLU A 83 -0.23 -23.22 5.40
C GLU A 83 -0.78 -23.65 4.04
N TRP A 84 0.12 -24.15 3.19
CA TRP A 84 -0.26 -24.72 1.90
C TRP A 84 0.58 -25.97 1.60
N ASN A 85 -0.04 -26.98 1.00
CA ASN A 85 0.61 -28.25 0.67
C ASN A 85 1.49 -28.21 -0.59
N GLY A 86 1.37 -27.14 -1.38
CA GLY A 86 2.16 -26.98 -2.62
C GLY A 86 3.57 -26.42 -2.41
N TRP A 87 3.95 -26.08 -1.18
CA TRP A 87 5.34 -25.81 -0.84
C TRP A 87 6.10 -27.14 -0.78
N GLU A 88 7.17 -27.29 -1.55
CA GLU A 88 8.05 -28.47 -1.47
C GLU A 88 8.72 -28.55 -0.08
N GLY A 89 8.02 -29.14 0.88
CA GLY A 89 8.51 -29.40 2.23
C GLY A 89 9.08 -30.83 2.34
N PRO A 90 10.12 -31.07 3.16
CA PRO A 90 10.56 -32.41 3.47
C PRO A 90 9.40 -33.26 4.00
N GLY A 91 9.09 -34.37 3.32
CA GLY A 91 8.03 -35.31 3.72
C GLY A 91 6.59 -34.87 3.42
N GLY A 92 6.37 -33.89 2.53
CA GLY A 92 5.03 -33.54 2.04
C GLY A 92 4.13 -32.83 3.06
N LYS A 93 4.72 -32.26 4.12
CA LYS A 93 3.97 -31.51 5.14
C LYS A 93 3.66 -30.09 4.67
N PRO A 94 2.45 -29.57 4.94
CA PRO A 94 2.13 -28.16 4.71
C PRO A 94 3.15 -27.25 5.39
N ARG A 95 3.56 -26.19 4.69
CA ARG A 95 4.45 -25.15 5.23
C ARG A 95 3.82 -23.78 5.09
N ARG A 96 4.33 -22.79 5.83
CA ARG A 96 3.84 -21.41 5.78
C ARG A 96 4.65 -20.58 4.81
N GLY A 97 3.99 -19.69 4.06
CA GLY A 97 4.68 -18.80 3.13
C GLY A 97 5.77 -17.93 3.78
N ILE A 98 5.61 -17.58 5.05
CA ILE A 98 6.59 -16.83 5.85
C ILE A 98 7.91 -17.60 6.10
N GLU A 99 7.96 -18.90 5.83
CA GLU A 99 9.19 -19.69 5.94
C GLU A 99 10.09 -19.51 4.71
N PHE A 100 9.54 -19.01 3.62
CA PHE A 100 10.21 -18.86 2.33
C PHE A 100 10.37 -17.40 1.90
N ALA A 101 9.62 -16.50 2.53
CA ALA A 101 9.61 -15.07 2.23
C ALA A 101 9.57 -14.25 3.51
N GLU A 102 10.30 -13.13 3.51
CA GLU A 102 10.04 -12.06 4.48
C GLU A 102 8.77 -11.34 4.01
N ILE A 103 7.74 -11.31 4.86
CA ILE A 103 6.48 -10.61 4.59
C ILE A 103 6.23 -9.62 5.72
N THR A 104 6.07 -8.35 5.36
CA THR A 104 5.73 -7.29 6.32
C THR A 104 4.33 -6.79 6.04
N PHE A 105 3.51 -6.75 7.09
CA PHE A 105 2.14 -6.27 7.06
C PHE A 105 2.05 -4.91 7.72
N ARG A 106 1.35 -3.98 7.08
CA ARG A 106 1.05 -2.66 7.64
C ARG A 106 -0.38 -2.28 7.32
N ALA A 107 -1.13 -1.98 8.36
CA ALA A 107 -2.51 -1.53 8.26
C ALA A 107 -2.57 -0.02 8.53
N TYR A 108 -3.29 0.70 7.67
CA TYR A 108 -3.46 2.14 7.81
C TYR A 108 -4.93 2.49 7.65
N GLU A 109 -5.38 3.44 8.46
CA GLU A 109 -6.72 3.99 8.35
C GLU A 109 -6.76 4.93 7.14
N GLN A 110 -7.78 4.75 6.31
CA GLN A 110 -8.03 5.61 5.18
C GLN A 110 -8.49 6.95 5.72
N VAL A 111 -7.62 7.94 5.55
CA VAL A 111 -7.95 9.30 5.93
C VAL A 111 -8.65 9.99 4.77
N HIS A 112 -8.29 9.67 3.52
CA HIS A 112 -8.77 10.41 2.35
C HIS A 112 -8.53 9.70 1.00
N VAL A 113 -9.47 9.80 0.03
CA VAL A 113 -9.34 9.34 -1.38
C VAL A 113 -9.47 10.56 -2.33
N TYR A 114 -8.52 10.74 -3.26
CA TYR A 114 -8.54 11.84 -4.24
C TYR A 114 -8.97 11.37 -5.64
N GLU A 115 -10.10 11.86 -6.13
CA GLU A 115 -10.49 11.80 -7.56
C GLU A 115 -10.74 13.23 -8.07
N GLY A 116 -9.83 14.18 -7.77
CA GLY A 116 -9.88 15.59 -8.19
C GLY A 116 -10.99 16.50 -7.58
N PRO A 117 -10.68 17.74 -7.13
CA PRO A 117 -9.57 18.12 -6.30
C PRO A 117 -9.98 18.32 -4.83
N GLN A 118 -9.54 17.44 -3.93
CA GLN A 118 -8.94 17.78 -2.62
C GLN A 118 -8.31 16.55 -1.95
N LYS A 119 -7.12 16.74 -1.34
CA LYS A 119 -6.33 16.00 -0.29
C LYS A 119 -5.73 14.61 -0.61
N LYS A 120 -4.55 14.13 -0.13
CA LYS A 120 -3.24 14.61 0.45
C LYS A 120 -2.21 13.42 0.43
N PRO A 121 -0.92 13.54 0.86
CA PRO A 121 0.09 12.47 0.76
C PRO A 121 1.04 11.94 1.92
N ARG A 122 2.01 11.00 1.63
CA ARG A 122 2.76 9.91 2.40
C ARG A 122 4.09 10.35 2.97
N ILE A 123 4.12 11.09 4.06
CA ILE A 123 5.32 11.80 4.49
C ILE A 123 5.39 11.87 6.02
N ASP A 124 6.56 11.61 6.59
CA ASP A 124 6.85 11.93 7.99
C ASP A 124 7.39 13.35 8.14
N ILE A 125 6.70 14.17 8.92
CA ILE A 125 6.97 15.60 9.12
C ILE A 125 6.94 15.93 10.62
N PRO A 126 7.62 17.00 11.06
CA PRO A 126 7.46 17.51 12.42
C PRO A 126 5.98 17.81 12.74
N ASP A 127 5.56 17.55 13.97
CA ASP A 127 4.16 17.69 14.40
C ASP A 127 3.64 19.13 14.22
N ASP A 128 4.51 20.13 14.42
CA ASP A 128 4.23 21.56 14.23
C ASP A 128 4.11 21.98 12.75
N MET A 129 4.44 21.09 11.82
CA MET A 129 4.32 21.32 10.37
C MET A 129 3.09 20.62 9.75
N GLU A 130 2.28 19.90 10.53
CA GLU A 130 1.15 19.12 9.99
C GLU A 130 0.10 19.95 9.27
N GLU A 131 -0.26 21.10 9.82
CA GLU A 131 -1.22 22.02 9.21
C GLU A 131 -0.66 22.68 7.95
N GLU A 132 0.61 23.10 7.98
CA GLU A 132 1.23 23.73 6.82
C GLU A 132 1.47 22.74 5.67
N TYR A 133 1.80 21.49 6.01
CA TYR A 133 1.87 20.39 5.06
C TYR A 133 0.51 20.09 4.41
N ASP A 134 -0.56 20.06 5.21
CA ASP A 134 -1.93 19.97 4.70
C ASP A 134 -2.18 21.04 3.64
N GLU A 135 -1.91 22.28 4.00
CA GLU A 135 -2.17 23.42 3.15
C GLU A 135 -1.40 23.35 1.83
N TRP A 136 -0.09 23.08 1.89
CA TRP A 136 0.76 22.92 0.70
C TRP A 136 0.19 21.86 -0.24
N MET A 137 -0.21 20.74 0.33
CA MET A 137 -0.69 19.62 -0.43
C MET A 137 -2.00 19.89 -1.14
N ARG A 138 -2.91 20.55 -0.44
CA ARG A 138 -4.23 20.89 -0.92
C ARG A 138 -4.20 22.02 -1.95
N LYS A 139 -3.43 23.06 -1.66
CA LYS A 139 -3.46 24.33 -2.41
C LYS A 139 -2.44 24.36 -3.56
N GLN A 140 -1.40 23.54 -3.52
CA GLN A 140 -0.33 23.58 -4.52
C GLN A 140 0.05 22.20 -5.08
N HIS A 141 0.51 21.25 -4.24
CA HIS A 141 1.11 20.03 -4.79
C HIS A 141 0.10 19.16 -5.57
N LEU A 142 -1.08 18.84 -5.02
CA LEU A 142 -2.06 18.02 -5.75
C LEU A 142 -2.62 18.70 -7.00
N PRO A 143 -3.01 19.99 -6.99
CA PRO A 143 -3.40 20.68 -8.22
C PRO A 143 -2.31 20.57 -9.31
N MET A 144 -1.04 20.75 -8.94
CA MET A 144 0.07 20.60 -9.89
C MET A 144 0.24 19.16 -10.38
N VAL A 145 0.14 18.17 -9.50
CA VAL A 145 0.22 16.75 -9.87
C VAL A 145 -0.96 16.32 -10.75
N SER A 146 -2.16 16.84 -10.52
CA SER A 146 -3.34 16.53 -11.36
C SER A 146 -3.25 17.09 -12.78
N MET A 147 -2.36 18.05 -13.02
CA MET A 147 -2.07 18.54 -14.38
C MET A 147 -1.08 17.63 -15.12
N VAL A 148 -0.53 16.59 -14.48
CA VAL A 148 0.30 15.58 -15.16
C VAL A 148 -0.64 14.68 -15.97
N PRO A 149 -0.51 14.60 -17.31
CA PRO A 149 -1.51 13.95 -18.17
C PRO A 149 -1.82 12.48 -17.87
N VAL A 150 -0.89 11.79 -17.21
CA VAL A 150 -0.99 10.35 -16.89
C VAL A 150 -1.46 10.11 -15.44
N PHE A 151 -1.79 11.15 -14.69
CA PHE A 151 -2.24 11.03 -13.31
C PHE A 151 -3.67 10.48 -13.24
N ARG A 152 -3.88 9.48 -12.37
CA ARG A 152 -5.19 8.89 -12.14
C ARG A 152 -5.78 9.26 -10.79
N ARG A 153 -5.04 8.99 -9.71
CA ARG A 153 -5.53 9.16 -8.32
C ARG A 153 -4.38 9.26 -7.33
N SER A 154 -4.63 9.90 -6.19
CA SER A 154 -3.73 9.84 -5.03
C SER A 154 -4.53 9.53 -3.75
N THR A 155 -4.24 8.44 -3.04
CA THR A 155 -5.00 8.07 -1.84
C THR A 155 -4.13 8.15 -0.61
N ARG A 156 -4.61 8.75 0.49
CA ARG A 156 -3.86 8.90 1.74
C ARG A 156 -4.37 8.03 2.89
N TYR A 157 -3.44 7.50 3.66
CA TYR A 157 -3.69 6.79 4.89
C TYR A 157 -2.74 7.30 5.99
N THR A 158 -3.10 7.08 7.25
CA THR A 158 -2.27 7.45 8.41
C THR A 158 -2.25 6.30 9.39
N LEU A 159 -1.13 6.14 10.10
CA LEU A 159 -1.06 5.27 11.27
C LEU A 159 -1.87 5.88 12.42
N PRO A 160 -2.79 5.12 13.02
CA PRO A 160 -3.48 5.53 14.24
C PRO A 160 -2.46 5.99 15.30
N PRO A 161 -2.76 7.03 16.10
CA PRO A 161 -1.84 7.56 17.11
C PRO A 161 -1.19 6.49 17.99
N GLU A 162 -1.97 5.49 18.41
CA GLU A 162 -1.56 4.38 19.26
C GLU A 162 -0.65 3.34 18.58
N LYS A 163 -0.51 3.41 17.25
CA LYS A 163 0.36 2.52 16.45
C LYS A 163 1.57 3.25 15.85
N ARG A 164 1.82 4.50 16.25
CA ARG A 164 3.00 5.26 15.80
C ARG A 164 4.24 4.74 16.52
N ASP A 165 5.23 4.34 15.73
CA ASP A 165 6.58 3.98 16.18
C ASP A 165 7.55 5.04 15.61
N ALA A 166 8.54 5.45 16.40
CA ALA A 166 9.58 6.40 15.98
C ALA A 166 10.38 5.93 14.75
N ASN A 167 10.38 4.63 14.45
CA ASN A 167 11.14 4.06 13.34
C ASN A 167 10.38 3.99 12.01
N TRP A 168 9.11 4.42 11.94
CA TRP A 168 8.29 4.27 10.73
C TRP A 168 7.47 5.52 10.39
N PRO A 169 7.46 5.97 9.11
CA PRO A 169 6.68 7.14 8.69
C PRO A 169 5.19 6.99 8.98
N LYS A 170 4.63 8.01 9.66
CA LYS A 170 3.24 8.11 10.11
C LYS A 170 2.22 8.14 8.97
N ILE A 171 2.60 8.63 7.79
CA ILE A 171 1.65 8.94 6.71
C ILE A 171 1.97 8.10 5.46
N LEU A 172 0.90 7.72 4.78
CA LEU A 172 0.82 6.79 3.65
C LEU A 172 0.10 7.40 2.41
N VAL A 173 0.61 7.18 1.20
CA VAL A 173 0.09 7.50 -0.17
C VAL A 173 0.40 6.51 -1.23
N ILE A 174 -0.65 6.27 -1.98
CA ILE A 174 -0.53 5.61 -3.25
C ILE A 174 -0.92 6.65 -4.29
N THR A 175 0.01 7.03 -5.14
CA THR A 175 -0.29 7.84 -6.33
C THR A 175 -0.28 6.90 -7.52
N GLU A 176 -1.42 6.80 -8.17
CA GLU A 176 -1.69 5.94 -9.31
C GLU A 176 -1.62 6.78 -10.58
N TYR A 177 -0.92 6.24 -11.57
CA TYR A 177 -0.78 6.83 -12.90
C TYR A 177 -1.14 5.75 -13.92
N ASP A 178 -1.73 6.15 -15.05
CA ASP A 178 -2.01 5.22 -16.16
C ASP A 178 -0.71 4.84 -16.89
N GLU A 179 0.29 5.71 -16.86
CA GLU A 179 1.66 5.48 -17.36
C GLU A 179 2.70 6.11 -16.43
N PRO A 180 3.98 5.67 -16.46
CA PRO A 180 5.03 6.30 -15.66
C PRO A 180 5.11 7.82 -15.93
N PRO A 181 4.98 8.68 -14.90
CA PRO A 181 5.00 10.12 -15.11
C PRO A 181 6.42 10.60 -15.43
N SER A 182 6.53 11.66 -16.25
CA SER A 182 7.82 12.30 -16.56
C SER A 182 8.55 12.70 -15.27
N PRO A 183 9.83 12.30 -15.08
CA PRO A 183 10.62 12.70 -13.93
C PRO A 183 10.70 14.22 -13.76
N GLU A 184 10.79 14.96 -14.87
CA GLU A 184 10.87 16.42 -14.90
C GLU A 184 9.58 17.07 -14.42
N LEU A 185 8.42 16.61 -14.92
CA LEU A 185 7.11 17.08 -14.45
C LEU A 185 6.94 16.79 -12.96
N MET A 186 7.31 15.58 -12.53
CA MET A 186 7.28 15.22 -11.11
C MET A 186 8.25 16.06 -10.28
N GLN A 187 9.36 16.53 -10.82
CA GLN A 187 10.28 17.43 -10.12
C GLN A 187 9.65 18.83 -9.98
N ILE A 188 9.06 19.37 -11.04
CA ILE A 188 8.40 20.70 -11.02
C ILE A 188 7.31 20.77 -9.94
N THR A 189 6.52 19.72 -9.77
CA THR A 189 5.50 19.67 -8.69
C THR A 189 6.06 19.77 -7.28
N ARG A 190 7.38 19.58 -7.10
CA ARG A 190 8.06 19.47 -5.81
C ARG A 190 9.04 20.62 -5.54
N THR A 191 9.52 21.31 -6.57
CA THR A 191 10.59 22.34 -6.47
C THR A 191 10.06 23.78 -6.43
N THR A 192 8.78 23.99 -6.16
CA THR A 192 8.28 25.32 -5.77
C THR A 192 8.94 25.75 -4.45
N GLU A 193 8.92 27.04 -4.12
CA GLU A 193 9.47 27.53 -2.83
C GLU A 193 8.79 26.82 -1.64
N TRP A 194 7.46 26.70 -1.69
CA TRP A 194 6.70 25.99 -0.67
C TRP A 194 6.98 24.48 -0.66
N GLY A 195 7.07 23.85 -1.83
CA GLY A 195 7.39 22.43 -1.94
C GLY A 195 8.79 22.09 -1.45
N SER A 196 9.77 22.94 -1.75
CA SER A 196 11.15 22.79 -1.29
C SER A 196 11.23 22.91 0.23
N ARG A 197 10.52 23.87 0.84
CA ARG A 197 10.45 24.01 2.30
C ARG A 197 9.84 22.78 2.97
N ILE A 198 8.71 22.31 2.44
CA ILE A 198 8.01 21.15 3.00
C ILE A 198 8.85 19.87 2.86
N ILE A 199 9.41 19.62 1.68
CA ILE A 199 10.29 18.46 1.44
C ILE A 199 11.54 18.52 2.32
N GLY A 200 12.08 19.71 2.54
CA GLY A 200 13.20 19.93 3.46
C GLY A 200 12.88 19.59 4.92
N ALA A 201 11.59 19.59 5.30
CA ALA A 201 11.16 19.21 6.64
C ALA A 201 10.97 17.69 6.83
N PHE A 202 11.08 16.88 5.77
CA PHE A 202 10.86 15.43 5.87
C PHE A 202 11.93 14.79 6.73
N LYS A 203 11.52 14.09 7.79
CA LYS A 203 12.46 13.36 8.65
C LYS A 203 12.93 12.06 7.99
N THR A 204 12.00 11.35 7.35
CA THR A 204 12.27 10.12 6.63
C THR A 204 11.35 9.99 5.40
N THR A 205 11.85 9.37 4.33
CA THR A 205 11.05 9.04 3.14
C THR A 205 11.41 7.65 2.63
N ASP A 206 10.41 6.78 2.46
CA ASP A 206 10.55 5.52 1.71
C ASP A 206 9.70 5.61 0.44
N LYS A 207 10.32 6.04 -0.67
CA LYS A 207 9.66 6.15 -1.97
C LYS A 207 10.02 4.94 -2.84
N GLN A 208 9.00 4.20 -3.26
CA GLN A 208 9.13 3.07 -4.19
C GLN A 208 8.11 3.20 -5.31
N GLY A 209 8.52 2.85 -6.52
CA GLY A 209 7.64 2.72 -7.68
C GLY A 209 7.14 1.29 -7.82
N TRP A 210 5.89 1.14 -8.23
CA TRP A 210 5.22 -0.16 -8.32
C TRP A 210 4.43 -0.26 -9.62
N SER A 211 4.57 -1.38 -10.32
CA SER A 211 3.79 -1.71 -11.53
C SER A 211 2.70 -2.71 -11.19
N LEU A 212 1.49 -2.46 -11.66
CA LEU A 212 0.35 -3.36 -11.50
C LEU A 212 0.66 -4.72 -12.15
N VAL A 213 0.46 -5.80 -11.39
CA VAL A 213 0.58 -7.17 -11.89
C VAL A 213 -0.81 -7.79 -12.07
N LYS A 214 -1.66 -7.71 -11.04
CA LYS A 214 -2.99 -8.34 -11.08
C LYS A 214 -3.95 -7.74 -10.05
N GLU A 215 -5.20 -7.57 -10.44
CA GLU A 215 -6.30 -7.23 -9.55
C GLU A 215 -7.14 -8.47 -9.20
N PHE A 216 -7.64 -8.52 -7.98
CA PHE A 216 -8.46 -9.62 -7.45
C PHE A 216 -9.71 -9.06 -6.78
N GLY A 217 -10.86 -9.66 -7.09
CA GLY A 217 -12.16 -9.19 -6.59
C GLY A 217 -12.64 -7.95 -7.36
N LYS A 218 -13.50 -7.16 -6.72
CA LYS A 218 -14.04 -5.90 -7.27
C LYS A 218 -14.18 -4.90 -6.15
N ALA A 219 -13.84 -3.63 -6.40
CA ALA A 219 -14.31 -2.57 -5.51
C ALA A 219 -15.85 -2.66 -5.45
N ARG A 220 -16.44 -2.70 -4.25
CA ARG A 220 -17.91 -2.58 -4.15
C ARG A 220 -18.28 -1.20 -4.71
N GLU A 221 -19.01 -1.17 -5.82
CA GLU A 221 -19.71 0.04 -6.27
C GLU A 221 -20.70 0.43 -5.16
N GLY A 222 -20.67 1.70 -4.72
CA GLY A 222 -21.73 2.26 -3.88
C GLY A 222 -21.56 2.15 -2.37
N VAL A 223 -20.39 2.47 -1.82
CA VAL A 223 -20.40 3.15 -0.50
C VAL A 223 -20.54 4.64 -0.80
N ASP A 224 -21.79 5.03 -1.06
CA ASP A 224 -22.21 6.42 -1.11
C ASP A 224 -21.86 7.02 0.25
N LEU A 225 -20.84 7.89 0.26
CA LEU A 225 -20.55 8.74 1.40
C LEU A 225 -21.54 9.91 1.33
N SER A 226 -22.79 9.65 1.72
CA SER A 226 -23.73 10.70 2.11
C SER A 226 -23.30 11.33 3.42
#